data_AF-A0AA36G493-F1
#
_entry.id   AF-A0AA36G493-F1
#
_cell.length_a   1.000
_cell.length_b   1.000
_cell.length_c   1.000
_cell.angle_alpha   90.00
_cell.angle_beta   90.00
_cell.angle_gamma   90.00
#
_symmetry.space_group_name_H-M   'P 1'
#
loop_
_entity.id
_entity.type
_entity.pdbx_description
1 polymer ?
#
loop_
_entity_poly.entity_id
_entity_poly.type
_entity_poly.pdbx_seq_one_letter_code
_entity_poly.pdbx_strand_id
1 'polypeptide(L)'
;MVSRGFDISDTYYFVIYPETAQRFPIDEKLGANLYAACNKVVITTSAERLEVLQNASNAWDGELKKATSYELQQLNNGKAIPYSNWMCEEPGCGLMENLWLNLTDGAIRCGRAQFISEGEKSKGNNHMKQYYDATGYSLVVKLGTIEQNGNADVFSYAEDDAVVDPNLRKHLAHFGLDIDCLEKTEKSTLELELDMNQK
;
A
#
# COMPACT_ATOMS: atom_id res chain seq x y z
N MET A 1 -0.18 -5.72 -32.78
CA MET A 1 0.92 -4.74 -32.57
C MET A 1 1.55 -5.07 -31.23
N VAL A 2 2.82 -5.46 -31.21
CA VAL A 2 3.55 -5.81 -29.98
C VAL A 2 4.10 -4.51 -29.39
N SER A 3 3.51 -4.04 -28.30
CA SER A 3 4.00 -2.88 -27.55
C SER A 3 5.35 -3.27 -26.91
N ARG A 4 6.42 -2.58 -27.32
CA ARG A 4 7.73 -2.67 -26.66
C ARG A 4 7.60 -1.98 -25.31
N GLY A 5 7.64 -2.75 -24.22
CA GLY A 5 7.77 -2.20 -22.87
C GLY A 5 9.10 -1.45 -22.76
N PHE A 6 9.08 -0.24 -22.22
CA PHE A 6 10.28 0.46 -21.82
C PHE A 6 10.62 0.05 -20.38
N ASP A 7 11.85 -0.41 -20.17
CA ASP A 7 12.38 -0.65 -18.83
C ASP A 7 13.00 0.68 -18.34
N ILE A 8 12.36 1.29 -17.34
CA ILE A 8 12.83 2.56 -16.74
C ILE A 8 13.60 2.18 -15.48
N SER A 9 14.90 2.44 -15.48
CA SER A 9 15.77 2.23 -14.31
C SER A 9 16.41 3.56 -13.88
N ASP A 10 16.24 3.91 -12.61
CA ASP A 10 16.93 5.04 -12.00
C ASP A 10 18.37 4.63 -11.68
N THR A 11 19.34 5.41 -12.17
CA THR A 11 20.76 5.16 -11.90
C THR A 11 21.36 6.34 -11.15
N TYR A 12 21.85 6.08 -9.94
CA TYR A 12 22.44 7.08 -9.05
C TYR A 12 23.98 7.03 -9.09
N TYR A 13 24.61 8.19 -8.99
CA TYR A 13 26.06 8.33 -8.98
C TYR A 13 26.51 9.31 -7.90
N PHE A 14 27.68 9.04 -7.30
CA PHE A 14 28.39 10.00 -6.48
C PHE A 14 29.27 10.90 -7.38
N VAL A 15 29.26 12.20 -7.12
CA VAL A 15 30.06 13.20 -7.86
C VAL A 15 30.74 14.14 -6.88
N ILE A 16 31.93 14.62 -7.22
CA ILE A 16 32.71 15.54 -6.39
C ILE A 16 32.77 16.89 -7.10
N TYR A 17 32.25 17.94 -6.45
CA TYR A 17 32.36 19.31 -6.97
C TYR A 17 33.82 19.82 -6.82
N PRO A 18 34.37 20.57 -7.79
CA PRO A 18 33.73 21.12 -8.99
C PRO A 18 33.66 20.17 -10.20
N GLU A 19 34.29 19.01 -10.13
CA GLU A 19 34.45 18.04 -11.22
C GLU A 19 33.20 17.15 -11.40
N THR A 20 32.06 17.78 -11.70
CA THR A 20 30.75 17.10 -11.81
C THR A 20 30.61 16.17 -13.02
N ALA A 21 31.57 16.21 -13.96
CA ALA A 21 31.60 15.31 -15.10
C ALA A 21 32.01 13.88 -14.71
N GLN A 22 32.79 13.72 -13.63
CA GLN A 22 33.21 12.41 -13.16
C GLN A 22 32.14 11.80 -12.26
N ARG A 23 31.68 10.60 -12.64
CA ARG A 23 30.63 9.85 -11.93
C ARG A 23 31.22 8.59 -11.32
N PHE A 24 31.01 8.42 -10.02
CA PHE A 24 31.42 7.24 -9.28
C PHE A 24 30.20 6.37 -8.94
N PRO A 25 30.25 5.05 -9.12
CA PRO A 25 29.18 4.17 -8.67
C PRO A 25 29.06 4.22 -7.15
N ILE A 26 27.84 4.10 -6.64
CA ILE A 26 27.58 3.97 -5.20
C ILE A 26 27.78 2.50 -4.81
N ASP A 27 29.03 2.13 -4.52
CA ASP A 27 29.42 0.78 -4.11
C ASP A 27 30.33 0.81 -2.86
N GLU A 28 30.66 -0.38 -2.34
CA GLU A 28 31.48 -0.53 -1.12
C GLU A 28 32.88 0.11 -1.24
N LYS A 29 33.36 0.41 -2.46
CA LYS A 29 34.69 1.03 -2.68
C LYS A 29 34.72 2.49 -2.29
N LEU A 30 33.55 3.14 -2.11
CA LEU A 30 33.44 4.48 -1.54
C LEU A 30 33.83 4.53 -0.05
N GLY A 31 34.02 3.37 0.58
CA GLY A 31 34.28 3.24 2.01
C GLY A 31 32.98 3.27 2.83
N ALA A 32 33.01 2.62 4.00
CA ALA A 32 31.81 2.30 4.77
C ALA A 32 30.92 3.52 5.07
N ASN A 33 31.51 4.65 5.48
CA ASN A 33 30.74 5.83 5.86
C ASN A 33 30.06 6.49 4.65
N LEU A 34 30.79 6.65 3.54
CA LEU A 34 30.28 7.33 2.36
C LEU A 34 29.24 6.46 1.64
N TYR A 35 29.52 5.15 1.52
CA TYR A 35 28.57 4.17 0.99
C TYR A 35 27.27 4.15 1.80
N ALA A 36 27.34 4.09 3.14
CA ALA A 36 26.16 4.11 4.00
C ALA A 36 25.35 5.40 3.85
N ALA A 37 26.02 6.56 3.79
CA ALA A 37 25.36 7.85 3.59
C ALA A 37 24.66 7.94 2.22
N CYS A 38 25.37 7.57 1.15
CA CYS A 38 24.83 7.57 -0.21
C CYS A 38 23.64 6.61 -0.34
N ASN A 39 23.76 5.38 0.16
CA ASN A 39 22.66 4.42 0.17
C ASN A 39 21.45 4.95 0.93
N LYS A 40 21.66 5.56 2.09
CA LYS A 40 20.58 6.16 2.86
C LYS A 40 19.84 7.22 2.02
N VAL A 41 20.56 8.08 1.31
CA VAL A 41 19.94 9.08 0.42
C VAL A 41 19.17 8.42 -0.72
N VAL A 42 19.74 7.40 -1.36
CA VAL A 42 19.10 6.68 -2.49
C VAL A 42 17.79 6.01 -2.07
N ILE A 43 17.73 5.42 -0.88
CA ILE A 43 16.53 4.71 -0.40
C ILE A 43 15.54 5.61 0.34
N THR A 44 15.92 6.84 0.71
CA THR A 44 15.07 7.73 1.51
C THR A 44 14.11 8.51 0.61
N THR A 45 12.82 8.46 0.94
CA THR A 45 11.78 9.33 0.36
C THR A 45 12.11 10.81 0.61
N SER A 46 12.09 11.65 -0.43
CA SER A 46 12.39 13.08 -0.28
C SER A 46 11.44 13.78 0.69
N ALA A 47 11.92 14.84 1.36
CA ALA A 47 11.11 15.60 2.32
C ALA A 47 9.84 16.18 1.68
N GLU A 48 9.95 16.68 0.44
CA GLU A 48 8.82 17.17 -0.35
C GLU A 48 7.78 16.06 -0.59
N ARG A 49 8.24 14.85 -0.94
CA ARG A 49 7.34 13.71 -1.16
C ARG A 49 6.71 13.24 0.15
N LEU A 50 7.43 13.28 1.27
CA LEU A 50 6.86 13.00 2.60
C LEU A 50 5.78 14.03 2.99
N GLU A 51 6.01 15.30 2.69
CA GLU A 51 5.03 16.38 2.93
C GLU A 51 3.78 16.20 2.07
N VAL A 52 3.95 15.86 0.78
CA VAL A 52 2.83 15.53 -0.10
C VAL A 52 2.07 14.31 0.43
N LEU A 53 2.77 13.24 0.84
CA LEU A 53 2.15 12.05 1.40
C LEU A 53 1.40 12.33 2.70
N GLN A 54 1.92 13.17 3.60
CA GLN A 54 1.23 13.54 4.83
C GLN A 54 0.00 14.43 4.59
N ASN A 55 0.10 15.36 3.63
CA ASN A 55 -1.02 16.23 3.28
C ASN A 55 -2.10 15.48 2.50
N ALA A 56 -1.71 14.50 1.67
CA ALA A 56 -2.62 13.72 0.83
C ALA A 56 -3.04 12.37 1.43
N SER A 57 -2.38 11.82 2.46
CA SER A 57 -2.83 10.59 3.14
C SER A 57 -4.24 10.74 3.69
N ASN A 58 -4.55 11.98 4.07
CA ASN A 58 -5.84 12.40 4.55
C ASN A 58 -6.71 13.01 3.45
N ALA A 59 -6.31 13.12 2.18
CA ALA A 59 -7.11 13.80 1.15
C ALA A 59 -7.13 13.07 -0.19
N TRP A 60 -8.33 12.78 -0.71
CA TRP A 60 -8.54 12.32 -2.09
C TRP A 60 -9.12 13.53 -2.86
N ASP A 61 -8.52 13.90 -4.00
CA ASP A 61 -8.85 15.12 -4.79
C ASP A 61 -8.75 16.48 -4.05
N GLY A 62 -8.03 16.53 -2.93
CA GLY A 62 -7.91 17.74 -2.10
C GLY A 62 -9.01 17.91 -1.04
N GLU A 63 -9.98 16.99 -0.96
CA GLU A 63 -10.92 16.89 0.16
C GLU A 63 -10.48 15.82 1.16
N LEU A 64 -10.59 16.13 2.45
CA LEU A 64 -10.19 15.19 3.51
C LEU A 64 -11.00 13.88 3.39
N LYS A 65 -10.34 12.71 3.35
CA LYS A 65 -10.97 11.39 3.40
C LYS A 65 -12.00 11.39 4.51
N LYS A 66 -13.24 11.14 4.12
CA LYS A 66 -14.35 11.18 5.05
C LYS A 66 -14.25 9.98 5.99
N ALA A 67 -14.56 10.20 7.26
CA ALA A 67 -14.80 9.09 8.17
C ALA A 67 -15.98 8.27 7.64
N THR A 68 -15.82 6.95 7.59
CA THR A 68 -16.89 6.06 7.13
C THR A 68 -18.16 6.28 7.96
N SER A 69 -19.28 6.37 7.27
CA SER A 69 -20.61 6.37 7.89
C SER A 69 -21.15 4.96 8.12
N TYR A 70 -20.41 3.93 7.70
CA TYR A 70 -20.80 2.54 7.80
C TYR A 70 -20.67 2.05 9.25
N GLU A 71 -21.78 1.63 9.85
CA GLU A 71 -21.79 1.01 11.17
C GLU A 71 -21.32 -0.45 11.07
N LEU A 72 -20.04 -0.68 11.35
CA LEU A 72 -19.45 -2.01 11.31
C LEU A 72 -19.92 -2.89 12.48
N GLN A 73 -20.44 -4.07 12.17
CA GLN A 73 -20.68 -5.14 13.15
C GLN A 73 -19.76 -6.31 12.84
N GLN A 74 -18.80 -6.60 13.72
CA GLN A 74 -17.86 -7.71 13.52
C GLN A 74 -18.46 -9.03 14.03
N LEU A 75 -18.36 -10.08 13.21
CA LEU A 75 -18.83 -11.41 13.56
C LEU A 75 -17.86 -12.11 14.52
N ASN A 76 -18.41 -12.74 15.55
CA ASN A 76 -17.66 -13.60 16.47
C ASN A 76 -17.53 -15.02 15.89
N ASN A 77 -16.82 -15.17 14.77
CA ASN A 77 -16.62 -16.44 14.07
C ASN A 77 -15.31 -17.16 14.44
N GLY A 78 -14.52 -16.60 15.37
CA GLY A 78 -13.25 -17.18 15.82
C GLY A 78 -12.10 -17.04 14.82
N LYS A 79 -12.24 -16.21 13.78
CA LYS A 79 -11.19 -15.96 12.80
C LYS A 79 -10.04 -15.19 13.45
N ALA A 80 -8.82 -15.73 13.32
CA ALA A 80 -7.58 -15.04 13.64
C ALA A 80 -6.78 -14.84 12.36
N ILE A 81 -6.20 -13.65 12.18
CA ILE A 81 -5.42 -13.31 11.00
C ILE A 81 -3.92 -13.38 11.32
N PRO A 82 -3.10 -14.08 10.51
CA PRO A 82 -1.65 -14.08 10.71
C PRO A 82 -1.05 -12.71 10.42
N TYR A 83 0.16 -12.45 10.90
CA TYR A 83 0.88 -11.19 10.63
C TYR A 83 1.49 -11.10 9.23
N SER A 84 1.56 -12.20 8.48
CA SER A 84 2.16 -12.28 7.16
C SER A 84 1.71 -13.53 6.39
N ASN A 85 2.23 -13.71 5.17
CA ASN A 85 1.95 -14.86 4.30
C ASN A 85 0.45 -15.04 3.98
N TRP A 86 -0.25 -13.92 3.82
CA TRP A 86 -1.65 -13.93 3.41
C TRP A 86 -1.80 -14.41 1.97
N MET A 87 -2.95 -15.01 1.69
CA MET A 87 -3.34 -15.46 0.37
C MET A 87 -4.83 -15.24 0.17
N CYS A 88 -5.24 -14.89 -1.05
CA CYS A 88 -6.64 -14.79 -1.41
C CYS A 88 -7.35 -16.13 -1.17
N GLU A 89 -8.42 -16.10 -0.37
CA GLU A 89 -9.18 -17.28 0.04
C GLU A 89 -10.16 -17.80 -1.02
N GLU A 90 -10.24 -17.13 -2.18
CA GLU A 90 -11.05 -17.60 -3.32
C GLU A 90 -10.45 -18.89 -3.91
N PRO A 91 -11.23 -19.98 -4.00
CA PRO A 91 -10.76 -21.23 -4.58
C PRO A 91 -10.17 -21.02 -5.97
N GLY A 92 -8.91 -21.44 -6.15
CA GLY A 92 -8.20 -21.34 -7.43
C GLY A 92 -7.57 -19.99 -7.74
N CYS A 93 -7.59 -19.01 -6.83
CA CYS A 93 -6.95 -17.70 -7.06
C CYS A 93 -5.41 -17.72 -6.89
N GLY A 94 -4.94 -18.07 -5.69
CA GLY A 94 -3.50 -18.15 -5.38
C GLY A 94 -2.73 -16.82 -5.27
N LEU A 95 -3.40 -15.66 -5.39
CA LEU A 95 -2.75 -14.36 -5.22
C LEU A 95 -2.31 -14.11 -3.77
N MET A 96 -1.11 -13.55 -3.59
CA MET A 96 -0.49 -13.21 -2.30
C MET A 96 -0.19 -11.69 -2.16
N GLU A 97 -0.63 -10.88 -3.11
CA GLU A 97 -0.43 -9.43 -3.17
C GLU A 97 -1.77 -8.74 -3.47
N ASN A 98 -1.88 -7.43 -3.21
CA ASN A 98 -3.12 -6.67 -3.37
C ASN A 98 -4.30 -7.36 -2.66
N LEU A 99 -4.06 -7.77 -1.41
CA LEU A 99 -5.02 -8.45 -0.58
C LEU A 99 -5.75 -7.47 0.32
N TRP A 100 -7.05 -7.69 0.47
CA TRP A 100 -7.93 -6.91 1.30
C TRP A 100 -8.49 -7.82 2.38
N LEU A 101 -8.55 -7.32 3.61
CA LEU A 101 -9.17 -7.94 4.77
C LEU A 101 -10.55 -7.32 4.97
N ASN A 102 -11.60 -8.15 4.97
CA ASN A 102 -12.93 -7.70 5.33
C ASN A 102 -13.06 -7.53 6.85
N LEU A 103 -13.41 -6.33 7.30
CA LEU A 103 -13.45 -6.01 8.73
C LEU A 103 -14.65 -6.61 9.45
N THR A 104 -15.67 -7.10 8.73
CA THR A 104 -16.85 -7.76 9.34
C THR A 104 -16.51 -9.17 9.82
N ASP A 105 -15.84 -9.98 9.01
CA ASP A 105 -15.70 -11.41 9.30
C ASP A 105 -14.28 -11.97 9.11
N GLY A 106 -13.35 -11.14 8.65
CA GLY A 106 -11.95 -11.48 8.47
C GLY A 106 -11.65 -12.24 7.18
N ALA A 107 -12.56 -12.24 6.20
CA ALA A 107 -12.26 -12.81 4.89
C ALA A 107 -11.09 -12.07 4.20
N ILE A 108 -10.15 -12.81 3.62
CA ILE A 108 -9.03 -12.24 2.85
C ILE A 108 -9.25 -12.52 1.36
N ARG A 109 -9.36 -11.48 0.54
CA ARG A 109 -9.59 -11.60 -0.91
C ARG A 109 -8.74 -10.60 -1.68
N CYS A 110 -8.34 -10.96 -2.89
CA CYS A 110 -7.61 -10.04 -3.76
C CYS A 110 -8.51 -8.91 -4.26
N GLY A 111 -7.92 -7.73 -4.44
CA GLY A 111 -8.59 -6.55 -4.96
C GLY A 111 -8.83 -6.60 -6.47
N ARG A 112 -9.24 -5.45 -6.99
CA ARG A 112 -9.30 -5.17 -8.44
C ARG A 112 -7.89 -4.95 -8.99
N ALA A 113 -7.66 -5.34 -10.24
CA ALA A 113 -6.46 -4.94 -10.96
C ALA A 113 -6.53 -3.43 -11.26
N GLN A 114 -5.48 -2.69 -10.90
CA GLN A 114 -5.35 -1.25 -11.12
C GLN A 114 -4.09 -0.99 -11.95
N PHE A 115 -4.10 0.05 -12.78
CA PHE A 115 -2.87 0.48 -13.44
C PHE A 115 -1.92 1.06 -12.38
N ILE A 116 -0.69 0.57 -12.33
CA ILE A 116 0.36 1.04 -11.41
C ILE A 116 1.45 1.81 -12.15
N SER A 117 1.61 1.57 -13.45
CA SER A 117 2.49 2.32 -14.35
C SER A 117 1.96 2.18 -15.78
N GLU A 118 2.54 2.93 -16.74
CA GLU A 118 2.12 2.84 -18.14
C GLU A 118 2.29 1.40 -18.67
N GLY A 119 1.17 0.74 -18.95
CA GLY A 119 1.15 -0.63 -19.45
C GLY A 119 1.26 -1.72 -18.38
N GLU A 120 1.41 -1.37 -17.10
CA GLU A 120 1.51 -2.32 -15.99
C GLU A 120 0.30 -2.24 -15.06
N LYS A 121 -0.24 -3.40 -14.69
CA LYS A 121 -1.37 -3.52 -13.75
C LYS A 121 -0.96 -4.31 -12.52
N SER A 122 -1.43 -3.89 -11.35
CA SER A 122 -1.42 -4.73 -10.16
C SER A 122 -2.20 -6.01 -10.41
N LYS A 123 -1.77 -7.12 -9.81
CA LYS A 123 -2.56 -8.35 -9.84
C LYS A 123 -3.84 -8.15 -9.04
N GLY A 124 -4.93 -8.73 -9.52
CA GLY A 124 -6.22 -8.66 -8.85
C GLY A 124 -7.34 -9.25 -9.70
N ASN A 125 -8.13 -10.15 -9.11
CA ASN A 125 -9.22 -10.86 -9.78
C ASN A 125 -10.60 -10.37 -9.32
N ASN A 126 -10.67 -9.25 -8.60
CA ASN A 126 -11.90 -8.62 -8.12
C ASN A 126 -12.68 -9.43 -7.08
N HIS A 127 -12.04 -10.43 -6.45
CA HIS A 127 -12.71 -11.33 -5.50
C HIS A 127 -13.24 -10.61 -4.26
N MET A 128 -12.59 -9.54 -3.77
CA MET A 128 -13.15 -8.79 -2.64
C MET A 128 -14.47 -8.09 -3.00
N LYS A 129 -14.58 -7.56 -4.22
CA LYS A 129 -15.85 -6.96 -4.70
C LYS A 129 -16.95 -8.01 -4.86
N GLN A 130 -16.61 -9.18 -5.42
CA GLN A 130 -17.56 -10.29 -5.53
C GLN A 130 -18.01 -10.79 -4.16
N TYR A 131 -17.08 -10.83 -3.19
CA TYR A 131 -17.38 -11.19 -1.81
C TYR A 131 -18.35 -10.20 -1.15
N TYR A 132 -18.11 -8.90 -1.35
CA TYR A 132 -19.05 -7.86 -0.94
C TYR A 132 -20.43 -8.05 -1.60
N ASP A 133 -20.49 -8.30 -2.91
CA ASP A 133 -21.77 -8.49 -3.63
C ASP A 133 -22.58 -9.67 -3.09
N ALA A 134 -21.91 -10.70 -2.56
CA ALA A 134 -22.55 -11.87 -1.97
C ALA A 134 -22.96 -11.69 -0.50
N THR A 135 -22.26 -10.85 0.27
CA THR A 135 -22.38 -10.77 1.74
C THR A 135 -22.93 -9.44 2.26
N GLY A 136 -22.73 -8.35 1.51
CA GLY A 136 -22.99 -6.98 1.94
C GLY A 136 -21.94 -6.41 2.91
N TYR A 137 -20.84 -7.11 3.18
CA TYR A 137 -19.81 -6.66 4.13
C TYR A 137 -18.89 -5.61 3.50
N SER A 138 -19.16 -4.35 3.81
CA SER A 138 -18.65 -3.21 3.04
C SER A 138 -17.21 -2.82 3.34
N LEU A 139 -16.82 -2.82 4.62
CA LEU A 139 -15.59 -2.16 5.05
C LEU A 139 -14.40 -3.11 4.96
N VAL A 140 -13.41 -2.73 4.18
CA VAL A 140 -12.21 -3.53 3.93
C VAL A 140 -10.96 -2.70 4.14
N VAL A 141 -9.89 -3.33 4.64
CA VAL A 141 -8.57 -2.71 4.76
C VAL A 141 -7.56 -3.47 3.90
N LYS A 142 -6.71 -2.74 3.17
CA LYS A 142 -5.65 -3.34 2.36
C LYS A 142 -4.53 -3.85 3.26
N LEU A 143 -4.21 -5.12 3.15
CA LEU A 143 -3.10 -5.73 3.88
C LEU A 143 -1.77 -5.18 3.33
N GLY A 144 -0.80 -4.99 4.22
CA GLY A 144 0.50 -4.42 3.89
C GLY A 144 0.55 -2.89 3.87
N THR A 145 -0.57 -2.16 3.91
CA THR A 145 -0.59 -0.69 4.00
C THR A 145 -0.83 -0.15 5.41
N ILE A 146 -1.04 -1.04 6.38
CA ILE A 146 -1.33 -0.69 7.78
C ILE A 146 -0.05 -0.17 8.45
N GLU A 147 -0.11 1.06 8.94
CA GLU A 147 0.96 1.74 9.66
C GLU A 147 0.71 1.71 11.18
N GLN A 148 1.79 1.79 11.96
CA GLN A 148 1.74 1.78 13.44
C GLN A 148 0.92 2.95 14.04
N ASN A 149 0.82 4.07 13.31
CA ASN A 149 0.02 5.23 13.68
C ASN A 149 -1.50 5.01 13.50
N GLY A 150 -1.93 3.86 12.94
CA GLY A 150 -3.32 3.55 12.68
C GLY A 150 -3.82 4.00 11.30
N ASN A 151 -2.95 4.52 10.43
CA ASN A 151 -3.29 4.80 9.04
C ASN A 151 -3.22 3.52 8.21
N ALA A 152 -4.18 3.34 7.32
CA ALA A 152 -4.19 2.27 6.33
C ALA A 152 -5.06 2.67 5.15
N ASP A 153 -4.94 1.94 4.03
CA ASP A 153 -5.92 2.06 2.95
C ASP A 153 -7.19 1.30 3.33
N VAL A 154 -8.22 2.04 3.71
CA VAL A 154 -9.55 1.50 3.99
C VAL A 154 -10.49 1.91 2.87
N PHE A 155 -11.29 0.96 2.38
CA PHE A 155 -12.29 1.18 1.34
C PHE A 155 -13.65 0.70 1.83
N SER A 156 -14.71 1.46 1.52
CA SER A 156 -16.08 1.10 1.82
C SER A 156 -16.84 0.88 0.52
N TYR A 157 -17.25 -0.37 0.25
CA TYR A 157 -18.02 -0.68 -0.96
C TYR A 157 -19.44 -0.11 -0.98
N ALA A 158 -20.01 0.19 0.19
CA ALA A 158 -21.31 0.83 0.32
C ALA A 158 -21.25 2.33 -0.01
N GLU A 159 -20.11 2.96 0.27
CA GLU A 159 -19.85 4.38 -0.04
C GLU A 159 -19.13 4.54 -1.39
N ASP A 160 -18.63 3.43 -1.96
CA ASP A 160 -17.79 3.36 -3.16
C ASP A 160 -16.58 4.31 -3.11
N ASP A 161 -16.00 4.43 -1.92
CA ASP A 161 -14.97 5.45 -1.65
C ASP A 161 -13.90 4.95 -0.67
N ALA A 162 -12.73 5.58 -0.75
CA ALA A 162 -11.67 5.47 0.24
C ALA A 162 -12.07 6.28 1.49
N VAL A 163 -12.08 5.62 2.63
CA VAL A 163 -12.61 6.20 3.89
C VAL A 163 -11.56 6.14 4.99
N VAL A 164 -11.77 6.94 6.04
CA VAL A 164 -11.09 6.76 7.33
C VAL A 164 -11.99 5.91 8.22
N ASP A 165 -11.42 4.88 8.83
CA ASP A 165 -12.06 4.15 9.93
C ASP A 165 -11.47 4.62 11.28
N PRO A 166 -12.20 5.46 12.04
CA PRO A 166 -11.72 5.97 13.33
C PRO A 166 -11.46 4.87 14.35
N ASN A 167 -12.03 3.68 14.15
CA ASN A 167 -11.92 2.54 15.05
C ASN A 167 -11.05 1.42 14.48
N LEU A 168 -10.23 1.68 13.45
CA LEU A 168 -9.44 0.66 12.77
C LEU A 168 -8.62 -0.22 13.73
N ARG A 169 -7.96 0.40 14.73
CA ARG A 169 -7.20 -0.34 15.77
C ARG A 169 -8.06 -1.35 16.51
N LYS A 170 -9.29 -0.97 16.88
CA LYS A 170 -10.24 -1.86 17.55
C LYS A 170 -10.70 -2.97 16.59
N HIS A 171 -10.99 -2.62 15.34
CA HIS A 171 -11.45 -3.59 14.35
C HIS A 171 -10.39 -4.62 13.96
N LEU A 172 -9.12 -4.22 13.90
CA LEU A 172 -7.99 -5.15 13.69
C LEU A 172 -7.75 -6.02 14.92
N ALA A 173 -7.84 -5.47 16.14
CA ALA A 173 -7.67 -6.23 17.37
C ALA A 173 -8.70 -7.36 17.53
N HIS A 174 -9.92 -7.20 16.99
CA HIS A 174 -10.93 -8.28 16.93
C HIS A 174 -10.42 -9.55 16.26
N PHE A 175 -9.54 -9.41 15.27
CA PHE A 175 -8.92 -10.51 14.53
C PHE A 175 -7.55 -10.94 15.10
N GLY A 176 -7.16 -10.41 16.26
CA GLY A 176 -5.87 -10.70 16.90
C GLY A 176 -4.68 -9.94 16.32
N LEU A 177 -4.93 -8.92 15.50
CA LEU A 177 -3.87 -8.07 14.93
C LEU A 177 -3.61 -6.86 15.83
N ASP A 178 -2.44 -6.82 16.43
CA ASP A 178 -1.93 -5.61 17.07
C ASP A 178 -1.22 -4.74 16.02
N ILE A 179 -1.73 -3.52 15.81
CA ILE A 179 -1.16 -2.54 14.87
C ILE A 179 0.32 -2.28 15.16
N ASP A 180 0.72 -2.29 16.43
CA ASP A 180 2.10 -1.94 16.81
C ASP A 180 3.10 -3.05 16.40
N CYS A 181 2.58 -4.25 16.10
CA CYS A 181 3.32 -5.40 15.61
C CYS A 181 3.22 -5.59 14.08
N LEU A 182 2.48 -4.71 13.38
CA LEU A 182 2.40 -4.73 11.92
C LEU A 182 3.48 -3.83 11.32
N GLU A 183 4.09 -4.32 10.24
CA GLU A 183 5.01 -3.54 9.41
C GLU A 183 4.32 -3.25 8.06
N LYS A 184 4.47 -2.02 7.57
CA LYS A 184 4.02 -1.65 6.24
C LYS A 184 4.89 -2.35 5.20
N THR A 185 4.31 -3.22 4.39
CA THR A 185 4.99 -4.04 3.37
C THR A 185 4.57 -3.73 1.94
N GLU A 186 3.50 -2.96 1.75
CA GLU A 186 3.01 -2.53 0.44
C GLU A 186 2.88 -1.00 0.36
N LYS A 187 3.05 -0.47 -0.84
CA LYS A 187 2.70 0.92 -1.14
C LYS A 187 1.19 1.12 -1.01
N SER A 188 0.81 2.25 -0.43
CA SER A 188 -0.57 2.70 -0.42
C SER A 188 -1.04 3.06 -1.83
N THR A 189 -2.35 3.10 -2.04
CA THR A 189 -2.95 3.55 -3.31
C THR A 189 -2.46 4.96 -3.68
N LEU A 190 -2.35 5.86 -2.69
CA LEU A 190 -1.82 7.20 -2.89
C LEU A 190 -0.34 7.21 -3.31
N GLU A 191 0.50 6.37 -2.70
CA GLU A 191 1.91 6.27 -3.08
C GLU A 191 2.08 5.81 -4.53
N LEU A 192 1.24 4.88 -4.97
CA LEU A 192 1.21 4.42 -6.37
C LEU A 192 0.74 5.51 -7.33
N GLU A 193 -0.28 6.29 -6.96
CA GLU A 193 -0.77 7.41 -7.77
C GLU A 193 0.28 8.53 -7.92
N LEU A 194 1.00 8.85 -6.85
CA LEU A 194 2.09 9.83 -6.90
C LEU A 194 3.25 9.34 -7.79
N ASP A 195 3.57 8.05 -7.76
CA ASP A 195 4.57 7.46 -8.65
C ASP A 195 4.18 7.54 -10.12
N MET A 196 2.89 7.49 -10.44
CA MET A 196 2.38 7.68 -11.79
C MET A 196 2.48 9.14 -12.24
N ASN A 197 2.15 10.09 -11.37
CA ASN A 197 2.12 11.52 -11.70
C ASN A 197 3.49 12.19 -11.74
N GLN A 198 4.51 11.60 -11.11
CA GLN A 198 5.89 12.12 -11.11
C GLN A 198 6.74 11.66 -12.32
N LYS A 199 6.16 10.92 -13.26
CA LYS A 199 6.80 10.51 -14.53
C LYS A 199 6.42 11.43 -15.67
#